data_AF-A0A7Y3MVT8-F1
#
_entry.id   AF-A0A7Y3MVT8-F1
#
_cell.length_a   1.000
_cell.length_b   1.000
_cell.length_c   1.000
_cell.angle_alpha   90.00
_cell.angle_beta   90.00
_cell.angle_gamma   90.00
#
_symmetry.space_group_name_H-M   'P 1'
#
loop_
_entity.id
_entity.type
_entity.pdbx_description
1 polymer ?
#
loop_
_entity_poly.entity_id
_entity_poly.type
_entity_poly.pdbx_seq_one_letter_code
_entity_poly.pdbx_strand_id
1 'polypeptide(L)'
;MRLPDLEHLPDDARIWIFAADRPMPENESRAVLEAVDGFLEDWAAHGVPLSGARDWRHDRFLVVGVDESLAPPSGCSIDALVRVLKDL
;
A
#
# COMPACT_ATOMS: atom_id res chain seq x y z
N MET A 1 9.96 2.00 10.59
CA MET A 1 8.86 2.62 11.37
C MET A 1 7.69 1.63 11.38
N ARG A 2 6.75 1.64 12.34
CA ARG A 2 5.59 0.73 12.25
C ARG A 2 4.46 1.44 11.52
N LEU A 3 4.04 0.89 10.38
CA LEU A 3 2.83 1.36 9.67
C LEU A 3 1.58 1.07 10.51
N PRO A 4 0.54 1.92 10.45
CA PRO A 4 -0.74 1.62 11.06
C PRO A 4 -1.40 0.40 10.39
N ASP A 5 -2.23 -0.33 11.15
CA ASP A 5 -3.10 -1.35 10.58
C ASP A 5 -4.26 -0.67 9.82
N LEU A 6 -4.81 -1.31 8.78
CA LEU A 6 -5.92 -0.76 7.96
C LEU A 6 -7.12 -0.30 8.80
N GLU A 7 -7.40 -0.98 9.91
CA GLU A 7 -8.53 -0.69 10.81
C GLU A 7 -8.39 0.65 11.56
N HIS A 8 -7.20 1.24 11.54
CA HIS A 8 -6.93 2.55 12.15
C HIS A 8 -6.98 3.72 11.16
N LEU A 9 -7.19 3.45 9.87
CA LEU A 9 -7.40 4.51 8.90
C LEU A 9 -8.79 5.16 9.10
N PRO A 10 -8.96 6.44 8.72
CA PRO A 10 -10.26 7.10 8.78
C PRO A 10 -11.26 6.47 7.81
N ASP A 11 -12.56 6.66 8.07
CA ASP A 11 -13.65 6.05 7.28
C ASP A 11 -13.68 6.51 5.80
N ASP A 12 -13.09 7.67 5.50
CA ASP A 12 -12.96 8.23 4.16
C ASP A 12 -11.62 7.89 3.50
N ALA A 13 -10.81 7.01 4.10
CA ALA A 13 -9.57 6.53 3.53
C ALA A 13 -9.81 5.86 2.16
N ARG A 14 -8.91 6.15 1.23
CA ARG A 14 -8.95 5.51 -0.08
C ARG A 14 -8.20 4.20 -0.05
N ILE A 15 -8.84 3.18 -0.60
CA ILE A 15 -8.31 1.82 -0.66
C ILE A 15 -8.08 1.40 -2.11
N TRP A 16 -6.93 0.76 -2.35
CA TRP A 16 -6.66 -0.03 -3.55
C TRP A 16 -6.49 -1.49 -3.17
N ILE A 17 -7.05 -2.37 -4.01
CA ILE A 17 -6.92 -3.81 -3.84
C ILE A 17 -6.26 -4.37 -5.10
N PHE A 18 -5.11 -5.00 -4.93
CA PHE A 18 -4.37 -5.68 -5.97
C PHE A 18 -4.52 -7.19 -5.77
N ALA A 19 -4.96 -7.89 -6.81
CA ALA A 19 -5.14 -9.33 -6.76
C ALA A 19 -3.97 -10.03 -7.44
N ALA A 20 -3.36 -10.99 -6.74
CA ALA A 20 -2.45 -11.95 -7.37
C ALA A 20 -3.22 -12.91 -8.28
N ASP A 21 -2.55 -13.35 -9.36
CA ASP A 21 -3.07 -14.30 -10.33
C ASP A 21 -3.32 -15.69 -9.72
N ARG A 22 -2.50 -16.07 -8.74
CA ARG A 22 -2.63 -17.29 -7.92
C ARG A 22 -2.50 -16.99 -6.43
N PRO A 23 -2.92 -17.90 -5.53
CA PRO A 23 -2.58 -17.80 -4.12
C PRO A 23 -1.05 -17.79 -3.96
N MET A 24 -0.56 -16.93 -3.07
CA MET A 24 0.86 -16.83 -2.76
C MET A 24 1.15 -17.44 -1.38
N PRO A 25 2.18 -18.29 -1.25
CA PRO A 25 2.62 -18.78 0.04
C PRO A 25 3.20 -17.64 0.89
N GLU A 26 3.28 -17.86 2.20
CA GLU A 26 3.63 -16.83 3.18
C GLU A 26 4.96 -16.15 2.85
N ASN A 27 5.98 -16.91 2.44
CA ASN A 27 7.29 -16.36 2.08
C ASN A 27 7.24 -15.39 0.88
N GLU A 28 6.43 -15.69 -0.14
CA GLU A 28 6.27 -14.81 -1.30
C GLU A 28 5.46 -13.57 -0.91
N SER A 29 4.34 -13.74 -0.19
CA SER A 29 3.54 -12.61 0.27
C SER A 29 4.30 -11.67 1.21
N ARG A 30 5.22 -12.21 2.03
CA ARG A 30 6.08 -11.43 2.91
C ARG A 30 7.03 -10.53 2.13
N ALA A 31 7.63 -11.03 1.05
CA ALA A 31 8.50 -10.21 0.19
C ALA A 31 7.72 -9.05 -0.46
N VAL A 32 6.47 -9.30 -0.89
CA VAL A 32 5.58 -8.25 -1.38
C VAL A 32 5.31 -7.20 -0.30
N LEU A 33 4.95 -7.64 0.91
CA LEU A 33 4.66 -6.74 2.03
C LEU A 33 5.89 -5.91 2.44
N GLU A 34 7.08 -6.49 2.44
CA GLU A 34 8.33 -5.78 2.74
C GLU A 34 8.63 -4.69 1.69
N ALA A 35 8.43 -4.99 0.41
CA ALA A 35 8.61 -4.01 -0.67
C ALA A 35 7.59 -2.87 -0.57
N VAL A 36 6.33 -3.19 -0.26
CA VAL A 36 5.26 -2.21 -0.05
C VAL A 36 5.54 -1.37 1.20
N ASP A 37 6.02 -1.98 2.29
CA ASP A 37 6.39 -1.26 3.51
C ASP A 37 7.45 -0.20 3.23
N GLY A 38 8.52 -0.57 2.52
CA GLY A 38 9.57 0.36 2.12
C GLY A 38 9.05 1.51 1.27
N PHE A 39 8.12 1.24 0.35
CA PHE A 39 7.48 2.30 -0.43
C PHE A 39 6.61 3.23 0.42
N LEU A 40 5.79 2.67 1.32
CA LEU A 40 4.86 3.43 2.15
C LEU A 40 5.56 4.34 3.16
N GLU A 41 6.75 3.96 3.65
CA GLU A 41 7.57 4.82 4.51
C GLU A 41 7.98 6.13 3.83
N ASP A 42 8.20 6.10 2.51
CA ASP A 42 8.63 7.26 1.71
C ASP A 42 7.51 7.83 0.81
N TRP A 43 6.28 7.34 0.97
CA TRP A 43 5.21 7.70 0.06
C TRP A 43 4.78 9.16 0.24
N ALA A 44 4.84 9.93 -0.85
CA ALA A 44 4.48 11.34 -0.85
C ALA A 44 3.73 11.74 -2.13
N ALA A 45 2.83 12.72 -2.00
CA ALA A 45 2.18 13.39 -3.12
C ALA A 45 2.58 14.87 -3.14
N HIS A 46 3.13 15.34 -4.26
CA HIS A 46 3.64 16.71 -4.40
C HIS A 46 4.61 17.14 -3.28
N GLY A 47 5.39 16.20 -2.75
CA GLY A 47 6.33 16.44 -1.64
C GLY A 47 5.70 16.45 -0.24
N VAL A 48 4.39 16.23 -0.13
CA VAL A 48 3.69 16.05 1.15
C VAL A 48 3.65 14.55 1.48
N PRO A 49 4.18 14.12 2.63
CA PRO A 49 4.10 12.73 3.07
C PRO A 49 2.64 12.26 3.19
N LEU A 50 2.39 11.03 2.76
CA LEU A 50 1.11 10.35 2.91
C LEU A 50 1.20 9.35 4.06
N SER A 51 0.10 9.19 4.81
CA SER A 51 -0.01 8.13 5.81
C SER A 51 -0.72 6.93 5.18
N GLY A 52 0.03 5.84 4.98
CA GLY A 52 -0.47 4.62 4.36
C GLY A 52 -0.54 3.45 5.32
N ALA A 53 -1.43 2.50 5.02
CA ALA A 53 -1.49 1.19 5.65
C ALA A 53 -1.55 0.11 4.56
N ARG A 54 -1.15 -1.11 4.91
CA ARG A 54 -1.19 -2.24 3.99
C ARG A 54 -1.53 -3.55 4.70
N ASP A 55 -2.14 -4.46 3.96
CA ASP A 55 -2.49 -5.77 4.48
C ASP A 55 -2.53 -6.83 3.37
N TRP A 56 -2.33 -8.10 3.75
CA TRP A 56 -2.45 -9.25 2.88
C TRP A 56 -3.63 -10.12 3.33
N ARG A 57 -4.62 -10.28 2.45
CA ARG A 57 -5.87 -10.97 2.76
C ARG A 57 -6.08 -12.17 1.84
N HIS A 58 -6.57 -13.26 2.42
CA HIS A 58 -7.01 -14.47 1.70
C HIS A 58 -5.94 -15.05 0.76
N ASP A 59 -4.67 -14.97 1.17
CA ASP A 59 -3.51 -15.46 0.43
C ASP A 59 -3.38 -14.91 -1.01
N ARG A 60 -4.02 -13.78 -1.31
CA ARG A 60 -4.16 -13.31 -2.70
C ARG A 60 -4.26 -11.79 -2.87
N PHE A 61 -4.82 -11.08 -1.89
CA PHE A 61 -5.15 -9.68 -2.05
C PHE A 61 -4.21 -8.82 -1.23
N LEU A 62 -3.42 -7.99 -1.91
CA LEU A 62 -2.76 -6.86 -1.29
C LEU A 62 -3.77 -5.71 -1.21
N VAL A 63 -4.04 -5.27 0.01
CA VAL A 63 -4.86 -4.08 0.28
C VAL A 63 -3.93 -2.96 0.70
N VAL A 64 -3.99 -1.82 0.02
CA VAL A 64 -3.25 -0.60 0.39
C VAL A 64 -4.27 0.49 0.66
N GLY A 65 -4.17 1.13 1.81
CA GLY A 65 -5.01 2.26 2.20
C GLY A 65 -4.19 3.51 2.42
N VAL A 66 -4.81 4.67 2.20
CA VAL A 66 -4.20 5.99 2.47
C VAL A 66 -5.18 6.90 3.20
N ASP A 67 -4.68 7.59 4.22
CA ASP A 67 -5.35 8.72 4.83
C ASP A 67 -5.10 9.97 3.96
N GLU A 68 -6.16 10.48 3.33
CA GLU A 68 -6.12 11.65 2.45
C GLU A 68 -6.24 12.99 3.20
N SER A 69 -6.32 12.99 4.54
CA SER A 69 -6.60 14.19 5.36
C SER A 69 -5.57 15.31 5.19
N LEU A 70 -4.30 14.96 4.95
CA LEU A 70 -3.22 15.92 4.72
C LEU A 70 -3.06 16.27 3.24
N ALA A 71 -3.10 15.26 2.38
CA ALA A 71 -3.03 15.41 0.94
C ALA A 71 -3.63 14.18 0.27
N PRO A 72 -4.38 14.36 -0.84
CA PRO A 72 -4.76 13.23 -1.66
C PRO A 72 -3.54 12.68 -2.44
N PRO A 73 -3.48 11.37 -2.69
CA PRO A 73 -2.56 10.78 -3.64
C PRO A 73 -2.74 11.43 -5.03
N SER A 74 -1.62 11.75 -5.67
CA SER A 74 -1.56 12.21 -7.05
C SER A 74 -1.52 11.03 -8.02
N GLY A 75 -1.84 11.24 -9.30
CA GLY A 75 -1.68 10.21 -10.33
C GLY A 75 -0.25 9.63 -10.35
N CYS A 76 0.76 10.50 -10.27
CA CYS A 76 2.16 10.09 -10.24
C CYS A 76 2.52 9.27 -8.98
N SER A 77 1.95 9.61 -7.81
CA SER A 77 2.24 8.87 -6.57
C SER A 77 1.55 7.50 -6.56
N ILE A 78 0.42 7.34 -7.26
CA ILE A 78 -0.24 6.05 -7.48
C ILE A 78 0.53 5.23 -8.51
N ASP A 79 0.99 5.83 -9.61
CA ASP A 79 1.83 5.15 -10.61
C ASP A 79 3.12 4.61 -10.00
N ALA A 80 3.69 5.33 -9.02
CA ALA A 80 4.86 4.87 -8.28
C ALA A 80 4.55 3.61 -7.45
N LEU A 81 3.41 3.56 -6.76
CA LEU A 81 2.96 2.35 -6.05
C LEU A 81 2.81 1.17 -7.01
N VAL A 82 2.12 1.39 -8.14
CA VAL A 82 1.91 0.35 -9.15
C VAL A 82 3.24 -0.13 -9.74
N ARG A 83 4.23 0.75 -9.89
CA ARG A 83 5.57 0.39 -10.36
C ARG A 83 6.28 -0.52 -9.37
N VAL A 84 6.24 -0.23 -8.07
CA VAL A 84 6.81 -1.12 -7.04
C VAL A 84 6.25 -2.53 -7.18
N LEU A 85 4.94 -2.67 -7.39
CA LEU A 85 4.32 -3.98 -7.56
C LEU A 85 4.68 -4.69 -8.88
N LYS A 86 4.99 -3.94 -9.94
CA LYS A 86 5.39 -4.50 -11.24
C LYS A 86 6.84 -4.98 -11.28
N ASP A 87 7.68 -4.48 -10.39
CA ASP A 87 9.09 -4.83 -10.30
C ASP A 87 9.34 -6.07 -9.40
N LEU A 88 8.26 -6.68 -8.87
CA LEU A 88 8.27 -7.89 -8.04
C LEU A 88 8.07 -9.19 -8.83
#